data_AF-A0A067C8V1-F1
#
_entry.id   AF-A0A067C8V1-F1
#
_cell.length_a   1.000
_cell.length_b   1.000
_cell.length_c   1.000
_cell.angle_alpha   90.00
_cell.angle_beta   90.00
_cell.angle_gamma   90.00
#
_symmetry.space_group_name_H-M   'P 1'
#
loop_
_entity.id
_entity.type
_entity.pdbx_description
1 polymer ?
#
loop_
_entity_poly.entity_id
_entity_poly.type
_entity_poly.pdbx_seq_one_letter_code
_entity_poly.pdbx_strand_id
1 'polypeptide(L)'
;MRSVAVLHGLQGVFGAKPTEAPSQAVVPKEATSALPARVEQDLRLRRLQAMWQLFVQGFELIKYPNKGRPRKRILWLTLDGKLCVGKAKCAKDAKKFVYLWDIEQFAKGCNAPQFAETGSWRESKGREMLSFSIDARLQCGNVRSFALQVASNKVRNLVCETGDQLVQALRGDADGEYPKAARIKIAKHYACTGEILTLSEIRLVMMREGSELGTLLDDKDVEIVDDNADDSPSDDE
;
A
#
# COMPACT_ATOMS: atom_id res chain seq x y z
N MET A 1 24.46 73.79 22.12
CA MET A 1 23.75 73.35 23.35
C MET A 1 24.25 71.94 23.67
N ARG A 2 25.38 71.80 24.37
CA ARG A 2 25.56 71.61 25.84
C ARG A 2 25.01 70.27 26.39
N SER A 3 25.83 69.22 26.27
CA SER A 3 26.48 68.43 27.34
C SER A 3 25.78 68.05 28.67
N VAL A 4 25.95 66.74 28.99
CA VAL A 4 26.35 66.11 30.28
C VAL A 4 25.27 65.68 31.29
N ALA A 5 25.00 64.36 31.31
CA ALA A 5 25.31 63.36 32.34
C ALA A 5 25.26 63.65 33.87
N VAL A 6 24.67 62.67 34.59
CA VAL A 6 25.19 61.93 35.78
C VAL A 6 24.71 62.25 37.22
N LEU A 7 24.13 61.18 37.82
CA LEU A 7 24.15 60.59 39.19
C LEU A 7 23.85 61.40 40.46
N HIS A 8 23.03 60.78 41.33
CA HIS A 8 23.24 60.35 42.74
C HIS A 8 21.87 59.77 43.22
N GLY A 9 21.69 58.66 43.94
CA GLY A 9 22.53 57.72 44.68
C GLY A 9 21.89 57.42 46.06
N LEU A 10 21.82 56.13 46.45
CA LEU A 10 21.64 55.55 47.82
C LEU A 10 20.19 55.53 48.38
N GLN A 11 19.69 54.55 49.15
CA GLN A 11 20.16 53.29 49.78
C GLN A 11 18.93 52.59 50.43
N GLY A 12 18.99 51.28 50.68
CA GLY A 12 18.26 50.69 51.83
C GLY A 12 17.50 49.38 51.60
N VAL A 13 17.97 48.32 52.26
CA VAL A 13 17.48 46.93 52.29
C VAL A 13 16.61 46.70 53.54
N PHE A 14 15.57 45.84 53.45
CA PHE A 14 15.14 44.77 54.40
C PHE A 14 13.61 44.54 54.41
N GLY A 15 13.17 43.26 54.36
CA GLY A 15 11.93 42.80 55.00
C GLY A 15 10.91 41.98 54.19
N ALA A 16 11.01 40.64 54.31
CA ALA A 16 9.96 39.61 54.39
C ALA A 16 8.62 39.66 53.58
N LYS A 17 8.33 38.54 52.88
CA LYS A 17 7.01 38.05 52.37
C LYS A 17 6.04 37.67 53.52
N PRO A 18 4.75 37.26 53.29
CA PRO A 18 3.97 37.05 52.04
C PRO A 18 2.59 37.77 52.04
N THR A 19 1.80 37.83 50.97
CA THR A 19 0.71 36.88 50.64
C THR A 19 -0.12 37.47 49.51
N GLU A 20 -0.36 36.71 48.44
CA GLU A 20 -1.65 36.54 47.72
C GLU A 20 -1.40 35.89 46.36
N ALA A 21 -2.10 34.79 46.10
CA ALA A 21 -1.94 33.92 44.95
C ALA A 21 -2.50 34.54 43.66
N PRO A 22 -1.87 34.37 42.49
CA PRO A 22 -2.53 34.66 41.23
C PRO A 22 -3.41 33.47 40.82
N SER A 23 -4.71 33.73 40.66
CA SER A 23 -5.65 32.85 39.98
C SER A 23 -5.10 32.43 38.61
N GLN A 24 -4.64 31.19 38.50
CA GLN A 24 -4.45 30.55 37.19
C GLN A 24 -5.83 30.11 36.69
N ALA A 25 -6.33 30.85 35.70
CA ALA A 25 -7.37 30.32 34.82
C ALA A 25 -6.78 29.11 34.09
N VAL A 26 -7.18 27.91 34.53
CA VAL A 26 -6.95 26.67 33.81
C VAL A 26 -7.81 26.74 32.56
N VAL A 27 -7.20 27.11 31.43
CA VAL A 27 -7.79 26.87 30.10
C VAL A 27 -7.86 25.34 29.94
N PRO A 28 -9.05 24.72 29.81
CA PRO A 28 -9.11 23.31 29.47
C PRO A 28 -8.50 23.15 28.09
N LYS A 29 -7.40 22.40 28.00
CA LYS A 29 -6.86 21.88 26.74
C LYS A 29 -8.03 21.21 26.02
N GLU A 30 -8.42 21.79 24.89
CA GLU A 30 -9.48 21.27 24.03
C GLU A 30 -9.23 19.80 23.76
N ALA A 31 -10.27 19.01 24.01
CA ALA A 31 -10.33 17.60 23.77
C ALA A 31 -9.94 17.33 22.32
N THR A 32 -8.93 16.48 22.14
CA THR A 32 -8.65 15.78 20.89
C THR A 32 -9.97 15.22 20.36
N SER A 33 -10.47 15.74 19.25
CA SER A 33 -11.69 15.27 18.62
C SER A 33 -11.45 13.86 18.06
N ALA A 34 -11.61 12.86 18.91
CA ALA A 34 -11.69 11.48 18.47
C ALA A 34 -12.96 11.37 17.60
N LEU A 35 -12.78 11.22 16.29
CA LEU A 35 -13.85 10.79 15.42
C LEU A 35 -14.49 9.54 16.06
N PRO A 36 -15.83 9.41 16.09
CA PRO A 36 -16.45 8.22 16.63
C PRO A 36 -15.87 7.00 15.91
N ALA A 37 -15.43 5.96 16.62
CA ALA A 37 -14.73 4.80 16.05
C ALA A 37 -15.44 4.19 14.82
N ARG A 38 -16.77 4.28 14.78
CA ARG A 38 -17.60 3.89 13.65
C ARG A 38 -17.31 4.68 12.36
N VAL A 39 -17.13 6.00 12.46
CA VAL A 39 -16.80 6.87 11.32
C VAL A 39 -15.40 6.55 10.78
N GLU A 40 -14.45 6.26 11.67
CA GLU A 40 -13.10 5.88 11.27
C GLU A 40 -13.08 4.54 10.53
N GLN A 41 -13.86 3.56 11.01
CA GLN A 41 -14.03 2.27 10.36
C GLN A 41 -14.71 2.41 8.98
N ASP A 42 -15.78 3.19 8.87
CA ASP A 42 -16.47 3.44 7.60
C ASP A 42 -15.55 4.12 6.57
N LEU A 43 -14.75 5.09 7.02
CA LEU A 43 -13.76 5.75 6.17
C LEU A 43 -12.66 4.78 5.71
N ARG A 44 -12.21 3.89 6.60
CA ARG A 44 -11.24 2.84 6.25
C ARG A 44 -11.80 1.91 5.16
N LEU A 45 -13.02 1.41 5.33
CA LEU A 45 -13.66 0.53 4.34
C LEU A 45 -13.78 1.19 2.97
N ARG A 46 -14.22 2.46 2.92
CA ARG A 46 -14.29 3.23 1.66
C ARG A 46 -12.93 3.42 1.01
N ARG A 47 -11.87 3.64 1.79
CA ARG A 47 -10.50 3.74 1.26
C ARG A 47 -10.02 2.44 0.66
N LEU A 48 -10.27 1.30 1.33
CA LEU A 48 -9.94 -0.02 0.80
C LEU A 48 -10.70 -0.28 -0.51
N GLN A 49 -11.99 0.08 -0.55
CA GLN A 49 -12.82 -0.11 -1.75
C GLN A 49 -12.31 0.75 -2.91
N ALA A 50 -11.95 2.00 -2.64
CA ALA A 50 -11.34 2.88 -3.64
C ALA A 50 -10.00 2.33 -4.16
N MET A 51 -9.17 1.76 -3.29
CA MET A 51 -7.91 1.12 -3.69
C MET A 51 -8.14 -0.11 -4.58
N TRP A 52 -9.10 -0.96 -4.21
CA TRP A 52 -9.49 -2.09 -5.04
C TRP A 52 -9.97 -1.66 -6.41
N GLN A 53 -10.86 -0.66 -6.47
CA GLN A 53 -11.34 -0.13 -7.74
C GLN A 53 -10.20 0.50 -8.56
N LEU A 54 -9.23 1.17 -7.92
CA LEU A 54 -8.04 1.67 -8.60
C LEU A 54 -7.24 0.53 -9.24
N PHE A 55 -7.03 -0.58 -8.53
CA PHE A 55 -6.35 -1.74 -9.12
C PHE A 55 -7.19 -2.41 -10.20
N VAL A 56 -8.50 -2.60 -10.00
CA VAL A 56 -9.38 -3.19 -11.03
C VAL A 56 -9.40 -2.35 -12.30
N GLN A 57 -9.52 -1.02 -12.16
CA GLN A 57 -9.43 -0.09 -13.29
C GLN A 57 -8.06 -0.14 -13.95
N GLY A 58 -7.02 -0.25 -13.12
CA GLY A 58 -5.63 -0.26 -13.52
C GLY A 58 -5.08 1.13 -13.77
N PHE A 59 -3.77 1.28 -13.58
CA PHE A 59 -3.08 2.55 -13.80
C PHE A 59 -1.70 2.34 -14.37
N GLU A 60 -1.19 3.38 -15.03
CA GLU A 60 0.09 3.36 -15.68
C GLU A 60 1.24 3.54 -14.68
N LEU A 61 2.30 2.79 -14.91
CA LEU A 61 3.55 2.88 -14.16
C LEU A 61 4.74 2.56 -15.07
N ILE A 62 5.95 2.71 -14.53
CA ILE A 62 7.18 2.22 -15.15
C ILE A 62 7.63 0.98 -14.36
N LYS A 63 7.79 -0.15 -15.05
CA LYS A 63 8.37 -1.38 -14.49
C LYS A 63 9.87 -1.40 -14.77
N TYR A 64 10.65 -1.72 -13.74
CA TYR A 64 12.09 -1.95 -13.83
C TYR A 64 12.34 -3.47 -13.81
N PRO A 65 12.66 -4.09 -14.96
CA PRO A 65 12.99 -5.52 -15.01
C PRO A 65 14.39 -5.80 -14.44
N ASN A 66 14.69 -7.06 -14.10
CA ASN A 66 16.05 -7.46 -13.73
C ASN A 66 17.04 -7.28 -14.89
N LYS A 67 16.58 -7.47 -16.13
CA LYS A 67 17.36 -7.29 -17.36
C LYS A 67 16.64 -6.35 -18.31
N GLY A 68 17.40 -5.44 -18.93
CA GLY A 68 16.89 -4.52 -19.95
C GLY A 68 16.51 -3.13 -19.43
N ARG A 69 15.82 -2.36 -20.28
CA ARG A 69 15.46 -0.96 -19.98
C ARG A 69 14.09 -0.88 -19.30
N PRO A 70 13.85 0.10 -18.40
CA PRO A 70 12.55 0.33 -17.80
C PRO A 70 11.50 0.64 -18.87
N ARG A 71 10.27 0.16 -18.66
CA ARG A 71 9.17 0.30 -19.63
C ARG A 71 7.88 0.74 -18.97
N LYS A 72 7.11 1.55 -19.70
CA LYS A 72 5.73 1.88 -19.32
C LYS A 72 4.87 0.60 -19.39
N ARG A 73 4.09 0.37 -18.34
CA ARG A 73 3.21 -0.79 -18.15
C ARG A 73 1.95 -0.34 -17.43
N ILE A 74 0.93 -1.19 -17.44
CA ILE A 74 -0.27 -1.03 -16.63
C ILE A 74 -0.22 -2.07 -15.52
N LEU A 75 -0.45 -1.64 -14.28
CA LEU A 75 -0.75 -2.52 -13.15
C LEU A 75 -2.27 -2.62 -13.03
N TRP A 76 -2.81 -3.83 -12.95
CA TRP A 76 -4.24 -4.03 -12.70
C TRP A 76 -4.52 -5.30 -11.91
N LEU A 77 -5.70 -5.36 -11.32
CA LEU A 77 -6.23 -6.51 -10.60
C LEU A 77 -7.37 -7.13 -11.39
N THR A 78 -7.33 -8.44 -11.56
CA THR A 78 -8.45 -9.20 -12.10
C THR A 78 -9.48 -9.50 -11.01
N LEU A 79 -10.72 -9.80 -11.40
CA LEU A 79 -11.80 -10.08 -10.45
C LEU A 79 -11.57 -11.34 -9.60
N ASP A 80 -10.71 -12.25 -10.06
CA ASP A 80 -10.28 -13.45 -9.32
C ASP A 80 -9.06 -13.22 -8.42
N GLY A 81 -8.61 -11.96 -8.26
CA GLY A 81 -7.58 -11.58 -7.30
C GLY A 81 -6.14 -11.68 -7.81
N LYS A 82 -5.93 -11.71 -9.13
CA LYS A 82 -4.57 -11.70 -9.73
C LYS A 82 -4.14 -10.28 -10.01
N LEU A 83 -3.04 -9.86 -9.39
CA LEU A 83 -2.38 -8.60 -9.66
C LEU A 83 -1.39 -8.79 -10.82
N CYS A 84 -1.63 -8.09 -11.93
CA CYS A 84 -0.94 -8.26 -13.20
C CYS A 84 -0.19 -6.99 -13.59
N VAL A 85 0.93 -7.14 -14.31
CA VAL A 85 1.68 -6.03 -14.91
C VAL A 85 1.99 -6.35 -16.37
N GLY A 86 1.51 -5.51 -17.28
CA GLY A 86 1.51 -5.79 -18.72
C GLY A 86 1.58 -4.54 -19.60
N LYS A 87 1.69 -4.74 -20.91
CA LYS A 87 1.65 -3.63 -21.89
C LYS A 87 0.22 -3.07 -21.97
N ALA A 88 -0.77 -3.95 -21.86
CA ALA A 88 -2.19 -3.62 -21.86
C ALA A 88 -2.96 -4.54 -20.90
N LYS A 89 -4.19 -4.16 -20.54
CA LYS A 89 -5.11 -5.04 -19.79
C LYS A 89 -5.67 -6.10 -20.73
N CYS A 90 -4.98 -7.23 -20.87
CA CYS A 90 -5.44 -8.32 -21.72
C CYS A 90 -5.14 -9.69 -21.09
N ALA A 91 -5.90 -10.71 -21.50
CA ALA A 91 -5.75 -12.07 -20.98
C ALA A 91 -4.37 -12.69 -21.27
N LYS A 92 -3.71 -12.28 -22.37
CA LYS A 92 -2.34 -12.73 -22.70
C LYS A 92 -1.33 -12.28 -21.65
N ASP A 93 -1.38 -10.99 -21.27
CA ASP A 93 -0.48 -10.42 -20.28
C ASP A 93 -0.85 -10.85 -18.84
N ALA A 94 -2.12 -11.21 -18.61
CA ALA A 94 -2.60 -11.71 -17.32
C ALA A 94 -2.01 -13.08 -16.92
N LYS A 95 -1.26 -13.75 -17.81
CA LYS A 95 -0.50 -14.97 -17.48
C LYS A 95 0.65 -14.70 -16.50
N LYS A 96 1.18 -13.47 -16.47
CA LYS A 96 2.26 -13.04 -15.59
C LYS A 96 1.67 -12.27 -14.42
N PHE A 97 1.34 -12.96 -13.33
CA PHE A 97 0.62 -12.38 -12.21
C PHE A 97 1.16 -12.85 -10.86
N VAL A 98 0.75 -12.13 -9.82
CA VAL A 98 0.89 -12.51 -8.42
C VAL A 98 -0.50 -12.46 -7.80
N TYR A 99 -0.86 -13.45 -6.98
CA TYR A 99 -2.12 -13.34 -6.25
C TYR A 99 -2.03 -12.24 -5.20
N LEU A 100 -3.08 -11.45 -5.07
CA LEU A 100 -3.10 -10.29 -4.17
C LEU A 100 -2.77 -10.69 -2.71
N TRP A 101 -3.14 -11.89 -2.28
CA TRP A 101 -2.85 -12.42 -0.95
C TRP A 101 -1.46 -13.04 -0.77
N ASP A 102 -0.71 -13.22 -1.85
CA ASP A 102 0.70 -13.64 -1.81
C ASP A 102 1.64 -12.43 -1.67
N ILE A 103 1.11 -11.21 -1.77
CA ILE A 103 1.85 -9.98 -1.52
C ILE A 103 2.16 -9.88 -0.02
N GLU A 104 3.42 -9.61 0.30
CA GLU A 104 3.92 -9.33 1.64
C GLU A 104 3.78 -7.87 2.00
N GLN A 105 4.19 -6.98 1.10
CA GLN A 105 4.12 -5.55 1.32
C GLN A 105 4.28 -4.75 0.03
N PHE A 106 3.86 -3.49 0.09
CA PHE A 106 4.12 -2.44 -0.87
C PHE A 106 5.16 -1.47 -0.28
N ALA A 107 6.45 -1.77 -0.47
CA ALA A 107 7.54 -1.00 0.13
C ALA A 107 7.82 0.29 -0.64
N LYS A 108 7.90 1.43 0.06
CA LYS A 108 8.28 2.72 -0.53
C LYS A 108 9.77 2.76 -0.87
N GLY A 109 10.13 3.53 -1.90
CA GLY A 109 11.51 3.82 -2.24
C GLY A 109 12.08 2.89 -3.30
N CYS A 110 13.40 2.70 -3.28
CA CYS A 110 14.14 2.00 -4.33
C CYS A 110 15.02 0.84 -3.83
N ASN A 111 14.56 0.14 -2.79
CA ASN A 111 15.33 -0.94 -2.16
C ASN A 111 15.35 -2.24 -2.99
N ALA A 112 14.46 -2.36 -3.99
CA ALA A 112 14.42 -3.52 -4.85
C ALA A 112 15.68 -3.58 -5.77
N PRO A 113 16.27 -4.77 -5.97
CA PRO A 113 17.58 -4.93 -6.62
C PRO A 113 17.62 -4.39 -8.05
N GLN A 114 16.49 -4.38 -8.76
CA GLN A 114 16.39 -3.89 -10.14
C GLN A 114 16.72 -2.41 -10.27
N PHE A 115 16.51 -1.63 -9.22
CA PHE A 115 16.93 -0.23 -9.21
C PHE A 115 18.46 -0.14 -9.22
N ALA A 116 19.19 -0.98 -8.48
CA ALA A 116 20.65 -0.92 -8.48
C ALA A 116 21.28 -1.40 -9.81
N GLU A 117 20.65 -2.38 -10.45
CA GLU A 117 21.17 -3.07 -11.64
C GLU A 117 20.88 -2.34 -12.95
N THR A 118 19.79 -1.55 -13.02
CA THR A 118 19.43 -0.84 -14.25
C THR A 118 20.29 0.41 -14.44
N GLY A 119 21.07 0.45 -15.53
CA GLY A 119 21.89 1.62 -15.89
C GLY A 119 21.09 2.92 -15.96
N SER A 120 19.84 2.85 -16.41
CA SER A 120 18.87 3.97 -16.44
C SER A 120 18.44 4.48 -15.07
N TRP A 121 18.54 3.67 -14.00
CA TRP A 121 18.22 4.14 -12.65
C TRP A 121 19.32 5.05 -12.10
N ARG A 122 20.59 4.80 -12.43
CA ARG A 122 21.70 5.70 -12.03
C ARG A 122 21.49 7.13 -12.56
N GLU A 123 20.82 7.26 -13.71
CA GLU A 123 20.45 8.54 -14.32
C GLU A 123 19.17 9.16 -13.71
N SER A 124 18.41 8.38 -12.93
CA SER A 124 17.11 8.75 -12.36
C SER A 124 17.19 9.41 -10.98
N LYS A 125 18.31 10.07 -10.63
CA LYS A 125 18.50 10.76 -9.34
C LYS A 125 17.27 11.65 -9.02
N GLY A 126 16.70 11.47 -7.83
CA GLY A 126 15.52 12.21 -7.37
C GLY A 126 14.16 11.55 -7.63
N ARG A 127 14.12 10.39 -8.29
CA ARG A 127 12.86 9.65 -8.54
C ARG A 127 12.48 8.65 -7.45
N GLU A 128 13.27 8.53 -6.39
CA GLU A 128 12.97 7.66 -5.23
C GLU A 128 11.58 7.94 -4.65
N MET A 129 11.17 9.21 -4.63
CA MET A 129 9.86 9.62 -4.12
C MET A 129 8.67 9.15 -4.98
N LEU A 130 8.95 8.61 -6.17
CA LEU A 130 7.98 8.04 -7.10
C LEU A 130 8.07 6.51 -7.17
N SER A 131 9.12 5.93 -6.58
CA SER A 131 9.42 4.52 -6.64
C SER A 131 8.84 3.76 -5.46
N PHE A 132 8.50 2.51 -5.72
CA PHE A 132 8.10 1.53 -4.72
C PHE A 132 8.40 0.13 -5.26
N SER A 133 8.30 -0.86 -4.39
CA SER A 133 8.28 -2.26 -4.78
C SER A 133 7.04 -2.97 -4.26
N ILE A 134 6.66 -4.02 -4.97
CA ILE A 134 5.73 -5.02 -4.46
C ILE A 134 6.57 -6.23 -4.12
N ASP A 135 6.57 -6.62 -2.85
CA ASP A 135 7.26 -7.82 -2.41
C ASP A 135 6.23 -8.92 -2.28
N ALA A 136 6.44 -10.05 -2.94
CA ALA A 136 5.48 -11.16 -2.93
C ALA A 136 6.16 -12.50 -2.72
N ARG A 137 5.52 -13.33 -1.92
CA ARG A 137 5.93 -14.72 -1.67
C ARG A 137 5.48 -15.58 -2.83
N LEU A 138 6.44 -16.22 -3.49
CA LEU A 138 6.13 -17.22 -4.51
C LEU A 138 5.85 -18.58 -3.89
N GLN A 139 5.25 -19.49 -4.65
CA GLN A 139 4.96 -20.85 -4.23
C GLN A 139 6.20 -21.63 -3.77
N CYS A 140 7.39 -21.27 -4.28
CA CYS A 140 8.67 -21.84 -3.84
C CYS A 140 9.16 -21.30 -2.49
N GLY A 141 8.38 -20.47 -1.80
CA GLY A 141 8.70 -19.87 -0.50
C GLY A 141 9.56 -18.62 -0.57
N ASN A 142 10.20 -18.36 -1.72
CA ASN A 142 11.05 -17.18 -1.92
C ASN A 142 10.21 -15.92 -2.11
N VAL A 143 10.64 -14.83 -1.47
CA VAL A 143 10.07 -13.49 -1.70
C VAL A 143 10.77 -12.88 -2.91
N ARG A 144 9.98 -12.38 -3.87
CA ARG A 144 10.48 -11.58 -4.99
C ARG A 144 9.96 -10.15 -4.87
N SER A 145 10.84 -9.19 -5.15
CA SER A 145 10.50 -7.78 -5.25
C SER A 145 10.29 -7.38 -6.71
N PHE A 146 9.22 -6.64 -6.98
CA PHE A 146 8.96 -6.03 -8.28
C PHE A 146 9.15 -4.52 -8.18
N ALA A 147 10.18 -4.00 -8.86
CA ALA A 147 10.52 -2.58 -8.84
C ALA A 147 9.64 -1.75 -9.79
N LEU A 148 8.96 -0.75 -9.25
CA LEU A 148 7.94 0.04 -9.93
C LEU A 148 8.10 1.54 -9.65
N GLN A 149 7.67 2.37 -10.59
CA GLN A 149 7.63 3.83 -10.43
C GLN A 149 6.32 4.40 -10.99
N VAL A 150 5.69 5.31 -10.25
CA VAL A 150 4.44 5.97 -10.65
C VAL A 150 4.64 7.44 -11.02
N ALA A 151 3.58 8.07 -11.52
CA ALA A 151 3.60 9.46 -11.98
C ALA A 151 3.74 10.49 -10.85
N SER A 152 3.35 10.17 -9.61
CA SER A 152 3.44 11.10 -8.48
C SER A 152 3.67 10.42 -7.14
N ASN A 153 4.24 11.17 -6.20
CA ASN A 153 4.43 10.74 -4.81
C ASN A 153 3.10 10.46 -4.09
N LYS A 154 2.03 11.18 -4.45
CA LYS A 154 0.67 10.95 -3.92
C LYS A 154 0.16 9.56 -4.28
N VAL A 155 0.31 9.17 -5.55
CA VAL A 155 -0.06 7.81 -5.99
C VAL A 155 0.78 6.77 -5.28
N ARG A 156 2.10 6.97 -5.17
CA ARG A 156 3.01 6.05 -4.48
C ARG A 156 2.60 5.85 -3.02
N ASN A 157 2.34 6.93 -2.29
CA ASN A 157 1.92 6.85 -0.89
C ASN A 157 0.56 6.16 -0.75
N LEU A 158 -0.40 6.51 -1.61
CA LEU A 158 -1.72 5.89 -1.62
C LEU A 158 -1.62 4.37 -1.84
N VAL A 159 -0.89 3.94 -2.87
CA VAL A 159 -0.67 2.53 -3.22
C VAL A 159 0.03 1.79 -2.08
N CYS A 160 1.12 2.33 -1.53
CA CYS A 160 1.83 1.67 -0.45
C CYS A 160 0.96 1.54 0.81
N GLU A 161 0.41 2.65 1.31
CA GLU A 161 -0.30 2.67 2.60
C GLU A 161 -1.63 1.93 2.54
N THR A 162 -2.44 2.20 1.51
CA THR A 162 -3.77 1.59 1.41
C THR A 162 -3.71 0.20 0.78
N GLY A 163 -2.73 -0.07 -0.08
CA GLY A 163 -2.47 -1.41 -0.62
C GLY A 163 -2.02 -2.39 0.46
N ASP A 164 -1.13 -1.97 1.37
CA ASP A 164 -0.75 -2.79 2.53
C ASP A 164 -1.95 -3.10 3.42
N GLN A 165 -2.76 -2.10 3.74
CA GLN A 165 -3.97 -2.30 4.54
C GLN A 165 -4.97 -3.24 3.86
N LEU A 166 -5.11 -3.16 2.53
CA LEU A 166 -5.97 -4.04 1.75
C LEU A 166 -5.47 -5.48 1.81
N VAL A 167 -4.18 -5.71 1.57
CA VAL A 167 -3.59 -7.06 1.61
C VAL A 167 -3.67 -7.66 3.02
N GLN A 168 -3.42 -6.87 4.06
CA GLN A 168 -3.58 -7.32 5.45
C GLN A 168 -5.01 -7.75 5.75
N ALA A 169 -6.02 -7.00 5.29
CA ALA A 169 -7.43 -7.35 5.46
C ALA A 169 -7.84 -8.63 4.70
N LEU A 170 -7.07 -9.03 3.68
CA LEU A 170 -7.31 -10.24 2.87
C LEU A 170 -6.52 -11.46 3.34
N ARG A 171 -5.56 -11.30 4.26
CA ARG A 171 -4.76 -12.42 4.79
C ARG A 171 -5.54 -13.29 5.76
N GLY A 172 -6.36 -12.65 6.59
CA GLY A 172 -7.09 -13.30 7.67
C GLY A 172 -7.76 -12.29 8.59
N ASP A 173 -8.46 -12.82 9.58
CA ASP A 173 -9.11 -12.06 10.63
C ASP A 173 -8.73 -12.63 12.01
N ALA A 174 -9.54 -12.35 13.03
CA ALA A 174 -9.33 -12.86 14.38
C ALA A 174 -9.33 -14.39 14.47
N ASP A 175 -9.93 -15.09 13.48
CA ASP A 175 -10.00 -16.55 13.44
C ASP A 175 -8.77 -17.18 12.75
N GLY A 176 -7.81 -16.37 12.30
CA GLY A 176 -6.56 -16.78 11.68
C GLY A 176 -6.51 -16.52 10.17
N GLU A 177 -5.55 -17.16 9.49
CA GLU A 177 -5.37 -16.97 8.05
C GLU A 177 -6.48 -17.63 7.22
N TYR A 178 -6.95 -16.93 6.18
CA TYR A 178 -7.95 -17.46 5.26
C TYR A 178 -7.34 -18.55 4.36
N PRO A 179 -7.99 -19.71 4.15
CA PRO A 179 -7.57 -20.69 3.14
C PRO A 179 -7.62 -20.12 1.71
N LYS A 180 -6.79 -20.63 0.78
CA LYS A 180 -6.72 -20.15 -0.63
C LYS A 180 -8.10 -20.06 -1.31
N ALA A 181 -8.94 -21.08 -1.16
CA ALA A 181 -10.29 -21.08 -1.74
C ALA A 181 -11.20 -19.99 -1.14
N ALA A 182 -11.07 -19.70 0.15
CA ALA A 182 -11.78 -18.61 0.81
C ALA A 182 -11.30 -17.25 0.30
N ARG A 183 -9.99 -17.06 0.12
CA ARG A 183 -9.40 -15.81 -0.42
C ARG A 183 -9.92 -15.47 -1.82
N ILE A 184 -10.03 -16.47 -2.70
CA ILE A 184 -10.63 -16.28 -4.04
C ILE A 184 -12.09 -15.84 -3.93
N LYS A 185 -12.88 -16.46 -3.03
CA LYS A 185 -14.28 -16.09 -2.83
C LYS A 185 -14.43 -14.69 -2.22
N ILE A 186 -13.57 -14.32 -1.27
CA ILE A 186 -13.52 -12.95 -0.72
C ILE A 186 -13.23 -11.96 -1.84
N ALA A 187 -12.20 -12.21 -2.66
CA ALA A 187 -11.84 -11.33 -3.76
C ALA A 187 -13.01 -11.11 -4.72
N LYS A 188 -13.69 -12.18 -5.13
CA LYS A 188 -14.88 -12.09 -5.99
C LYS A 188 -16.03 -11.36 -5.32
N HIS A 189 -16.33 -11.69 -4.05
CA HIS A 189 -17.38 -11.04 -3.29
C HIS A 189 -17.11 -9.54 -3.15
N TYR A 190 -15.90 -9.18 -2.71
CA TYR A 190 -15.47 -7.81 -2.51
C TYR A 190 -15.46 -7.01 -3.83
N ALA A 191 -15.11 -7.64 -4.95
CA ALA A 191 -15.23 -6.99 -6.26
C ALA A 191 -16.68 -6.63 -6.62
N CYS A 192 -17.65 -7.43 -6.17
CA CYS A 192 -19.07 -7.22 -6.42
C CYS A 192 -19.74 -6.28 -5.40
N THR A 193 -19.39 -6.39 -4.12
CA THR A 193 -20.11 -5.73 -3.01
C THR A 193 -19.32 -4.60 -2.35
N GLY A 194 -17.99 -4.63 -2.42
CA GLY A 194 -17.13 -3.76 -1.64
C GLY A 194 -17.06 -4.12 -0.14
N GLU A 195 -17.57 -5.28 0.27
CA GLU A 195 -17.56 -5.76 1.66
C GLU A 195 -16.54 -6.88 1.86
N ILE A 196 -15.69 -6.76 2.90
CA ILE A 196 -14.73 -7.81 3.26
C ILE A 196 -15.41 -8.71 4.28
N LEU A 197 -15.64 -9.97 3.89
CA LEU A 197 -16.26 -10.97 4.74
C LEU A 197 -15.24 -11.56 5.75
N THR A 198 -15.72 -11.88 6.93
CA THR A 198 -15.03 -12.69 7.96
C THR A 198 -14.94 -14.16 7.56
N LEU A 199 -14.04 -14.93 8.20
CA LEU A 199 -13.90 -16.37 7.95
C LEU A 199 -15.22 -17.12 8.16
N SER A 200 -15.94 -16.76 9.21
CA SER A 200 -17.24 -17.36 9.56
C SER A 200 -18.30 -17.10 8.48
N GLU A 201 -18.38 -15.88 7.96
CA GLU A 201 -19.30 -15.52 6.86
C GLU A 201 -18.95 -16.26 5.57
N ILE A 202 -17.65 -16.36 5.25
CA ILE A 202 -17.20 -17.08 4.04
C ILE A 202 -17.49 -18.56 4.16
N ARG A 203 -17.27 -19.17 5.32
CA ARG A 203 -17.64 -20.57 5.57
C ARG A 203 -19.14 -20.78 5.32
N LEU A 204 -19.98 -19.84 5.75
CA LEU A 204 -21.42 -19.91 5.53
C LEU A 204 -21.79 -19.76 4.05
N VAL A 205 -21.16 -18.84 3.32
CA VAL A 205 -21.31 -18.71 1.85
C VAL A 205 -20.85 -20.00 1.16
N MET A 206 -19.71 -20.55 1.55
CA MET A 206 -19.16 -21.80 1.00
C MET A 206 -20.05 -23.01 1.26
N MET A 207 -20.66 -23.10 2.45
CA MET A 207 -21.60 -24.17 2.78
C MET A 207 -22.92 -24.02 2.03
N ARG A 208 -23.43 -22.79 1.86
CA ARG A 208 -24.67 -22.50 1.12
C ARG A 208 -24.53 -22.77 -0.38
N GLU A 209 -23.36 -22.51 -0.95
CA GLU A 209 -23.07 -22.74 -2.38
C GLU A 209 -22.79 -24.22 -2.71
N GLY A 210 -22.75 -25.12 -1.72
CA GLY A 210 -22.77 -26.57 -1.93
C GLY A 210 -21.74 -27.14 -2.91
N SER A 211 -20.61 -27.64 -2.39
CA SER A 211 -19.90 -28.78 -3.04
C SER A 211 -19.43 -28.61 -4.51
N GLU A 212 -19.00 -27.44 -4.96
CA GLU A 212 -18.26 -27.30 -6.24
C GLU A 212 -16.73 -27.20 -6.04
N LEU A 213 -16.17 -27.96 -5.10
CA LEU A 213 -14.72 -27.95 -4.84
C LEU A 213 -13.93 -28.83 -5.83
N GLY A 214 -14.61 -29.63 -6.66
CA GLY A 214 -13.98 -30.61 -7.57
C GLY A 214 -13.34 -30.02 -8.83
N THR A 215 -13.60 -28.76 -9.19
CA THR A 215 -13.19 -28.17 -10.47
C THR A 215 -12.24 -26.97 -10.36
N LEU A 216 -11.88 -26.54 -9.14
CA LEU A 216 -10.96 -25.40 -8.92
C LEU A 216 -9.50 -25.82 -8.68
N LEU A 217 -9.19 -27.12 -8.79
CA LEU A 217 -7.87 -27.70 -8.55
C LEU A 217 -7.25 -28.34 -9.81
N ASP A 218 -7.54 -27.85 -11.01
CA ASP A 218 -6.65 -28.08 -12.15
C ASP A 218 -5.49 -27.07 -12.09
N ASP A 219 -4.61 -27.27 -11.11
CA ASP A 219 -3.29 -26.64 -10.97
C ASP A 219 -2.29 -27.36 -11.93
N LYS A 220 -2.63 -27.47 -13.22
CA LYS A 220 -1.68 -27.85 -14.27
C LYS A 220 -1.69 -26.78 -15.35
N ASP A 221 -0.50 -26.25 -15.63
CA ASP A 221 -0.17 -25.24 -16.66
C ASP A 221 -0.28 -23.76 -16.26
N VAL A 222 0.19 -23.40 -15.06
CA VAL A 222 0.59 -22.01 -14.78
C VAL A 222 2.12 -21.90 -14.85
N GLU A 223 2.64 -21.55 -16.02
CA GLU A 223 4.01 -21.06 -16.16
C GLU A 223 4.14 -19.71 -15.45
N ILE A 224 4.54 -19.74 -14.18
CA ILE A 224 4.92 -18.55 -13.42
C ILE A 224 6.35 -18.19 -13.82
N VAL A 225 6.51 -16.97 -14.31
CA VAL A 225 7.70 -16.47 -14.98
C VAL A 225 8.98 -16.71 -14.18
N ASP A 226 9.87 -17.51 -14.78
CA ASP A 226 11.30 -17.36 -14.56
C ASP A 226 11.77 -16.13 -15.35
N ASP A 227 12.45 -15.18 -14.69
CA ASP A 227 12.77 -13.85 -15.24
C ASP A 227 13.96 -13.90 -16.23
N ASN A 228 14.11 -15.03 -16.92
CA ASN A 228 15.12 -15.31 -17.93
C ASN A 228 14.57 -15.30 -19.37
N ALA A 229 13.27 -15.10 -19.57
CA ALA A 229 12.70 -15.08 -20.91
C ALA A 229 12.92 -13.72 -21.60
N ASP A 230 13.68 -13.75 -22.70
CA ASP A 230 13.95 -12.68 -23.66
C ASP A 230 12.72 -11.79 -23.91
N ASP A 231 12.80 -10.54 -23.47
CA ASP A 231 12.01 -9.44 -24.02
C ASP A 231 12.62 -9.07 -25.39
N SER A 232 12.52 -10.00 -26.35
CA SER A 232 12.81 -9.71 -27.75
C SER A 232 11.83 -8.63 -28.23
N PRO A 233 12.32 -7.53 -28.81
CA PRO A 233 11.46 -6.55 -29.45
C PRO A 233 10.87 -7.21 -30.70
N SER A 234 9.61 -7.65 -30.64
CA SER A 234 8.82 -7.74 -31.87
C SER A 234 8.45 -6.30 -32.24
N ASP A 235 9.25 -5.74 -33.14
CA ASP A 235 8.79 -4.64 -33.99
C ASP A 235 7.61 -5.18 -34.80
N ASP A 236 6.42 -4.62 -34.56
CA ASP A 236 5.33 -4.66 -35.52
C ASP A 236 4.88 -3.21 -35.70
N GLU A 237 4.92 -2.77 -36.96
CA GLU A 237 4.37 -1.50 -37.47
C GLU A 237 2.90 -1.30 -37.09
#